data_AF-A0A6H0M7M2-F1
#
_entry.id   AF-A0A6H0M7M2-F1
#
_cell.length_a   1.000
_cell.length_b   1.000
_cell.length_c   1.000
_cell.angle_alpha   90.00
_cell.angle_beta   90.00
_cell.angle_gamma   90.00
#
_symmetry.space_group_name_H-M   'P 1'
#
loop_
_entity.id
_entity.type
_entity.pdbx_description
1 polymer ?
#
loop_
_entity_poly.entity_id
_entity_poly.type
_entity_poly.pdbx_seq_one_letter_code
_entity_poly.pdbx_strand_id
1 'polypeptide(L)'
;LQQTDLKSLIAYSSISHMGLVIAAIMIQTQWSLSGAMALMIAHGFTSSSLFCLANMTYERTKTRILILTRGFHNILPMLVIWWLMTNLMNIATPPSMNFTGELLIASSLFSWCPATIILFGVSMLITALYSLHMFLSTQMNTPQMNTTVHPTHTREHLIMMLHITPLILM
;
A
#
# COMPACT_ATOMS: atom_id res chain seq x y z
N LEU A 1 -7.05 -9.58 4.68
CA LEU A 1 -8.14 -10.08 3.79
C LEU A 1 -9.53 -9.97 4.42
N GLN A 2 -9.73 -10.31 5.70
CA GLN A 2 -11.05 -10.21 6.36
C GLN A 2 -11.30 -8.87 7.09
N GLN A 3 -10.55 -7.82 6.75
CA GLN A 3 -10.70 -6.52 7.42
C GLN A 3 -11.86 -5.76 6.81
N THR A 4 -12.84 -5.38 7.64
CA THR A 4 -14.01 -4.60 7.22
C THR A 4 -13.77 -3.10 7.27
N ASP A 5 -12.83 -2.64 8.10
CA ASP A 5 -12.41 -1.23 8.22
C ASP A 5 -11.19 -0.96 7.33
N LEU A 6 -11.26 0.11 6.55
CA LEU A 6 -10.21 0.48 5.59
C LEU A 6 -8.90 0.88 6.30
N LYS A 7 -8.97 1.64 7.40
CA LYS A 7 -7.78 2.07 8.14
C LYS A 7 -7.14 0.89 8.88
N SER A 8 -7.93 -0.05 9.40
CA SER A 8 -7.38 -1.27 10.00
C SER A 8 -6.68 -2.13 8.95
N LEU A 9 -7.24 -2.27 7.74
CA LEU A 9 -6.60 -2.99 6.64
C LEU A 9 -5.21 -2.41 6.33
N ILE A 10 -5.08 -1.09 6.26
CA ILE A 10 -3.79 -0.39 6.03
C ILE A 10 -2.83 -0.53 7.23
N ALA A 11 -3.35 -0.55 8.47
CA ALA A 11 -2.52 -0.80 9.64
C ALA A 11 -1.93 -2.22 9.63
N TYR A 12 -2.74 -3.22 9.29
CA TYR A 12 -2.27 -4.61 9.18
C TYR A 12 -1.30 -4.83 8.01
N SER A 13 -1.49 -4.14 6.87
CA SER A 13 -0.49 -4.17 5.79
C SER A 13 0.86 -3.62 6.27
N SER A 14 0.84 -2.57 7.08
CA SER A 14 2.06 -2.00 7.66
C SER A 14 2.81 -2.98 8.57
N ILE A 15 2.09 -3.75 9.38
CA ILE A 15 2.68 -4.81 10.21
C ILE A 15 3.35 -5.87 9.33
N SER A 16 2.76 -6.24 8.18
CA SER A 16 3.35 -7.23 7.27
C SER A 16 4.69 -6.79 6.67
N HIS A 17 4.80 -5.55 6.17
CA HIS A 17 6.09 -5.05 5.62
C HIS A 17 7.14 -4.90 6.72
N MET A 18 6.76 -4.45 7.93
CA MET A 18 7.71 -4.37 9.05
C MET A 18 8.17 -5.75 9.54
N GLY A 19 7.40 -6.80 9.34
CA GLY A 19 7.84 -8.18 9.59
C GLY A 19 9.08 -8.56 8.76
N LEU A 20 9.13 -8.15 7.48
CA LEU A 20 10.30 -8.35 6.61
C LEU A 20 11.50 -7.52 7.10
N VAL A 21 11.26 -6.28 7.54
CA VAL A 21 12.30 -5.42 8.12
C VAL A 21 12.94 -6.05 9.35
N ILE A 22 12.13 -6.61 10.27
CA ILE A 22 12.64 -7.31 11.46
C ILE A 22 13.50 -8.51 11.05
N ALA A 23 13.02 -9.33 10.11
CA ALA A 23 13.78 -10.48 9.62
C ALA A 23 15.13 -10.05 9.01
N ALA A 24 15.14 -8.98 8.23
CA ALA A 24 16.34 -8.43 7.62
C ALA A 24 17.35 -7.87 8.63
N ILE A 25 16.87 -7.16 9.66
CA ILE A 25 17.71 -6.65 10.76
C ILE A 25 18.34 -7.79 11.56
N MET A 26 17.62 -8.90 11.76
CA MET A 26 18.16 -10.06 12.49
C MET A 26 19.25 -10.82 11.71
N ILE A 27 19.24 -10.77 10.38
CA ILE A 27 20.25 -11.42 9.52
C ILE A 27 21.57 -10.62 9.46
N GLN A 28 21.51 -9.30 9.62
CA GLN A 28 22.68 -8.40 9.75
C GLN A 28 23.70 -8.48 8.59
N THR A 29 23.26 -8.74 7.36
CA THR A 29 24.13 -8.64 6.18
C THR A 29 24.03 -7.24 5.57
N GLN A 30 25.02 -6.83 4.78
CA GLN A 30 24.98 -5.55 4.09
C GLN A 30 23.75 -5.41 3.17
N TRP A 31 23.38 -6.50 2.50
CA TRP A 31 22.19 -6.58 1.65
C TRP A 31 20.90 -6.50 2.47
N SER A 32 20.84 -7.15 3.63
CA SER A 32 19.64 -7.11 4.48
C SER A 32 19.43 -5.73 5.12
N LEU A 33 20.49 -5.08 5.61
CA LEU A 33 20.40 -3.76 6.23
C LEU A 33 20.06 -2.66 5.22
N SER A 34 20.67 -2.70 4.03
CA SER A 34 20.32 -1.77 2.94
C SER A 34 18.88 -1.96 2.46
N GLY A 35 18.44 -3.21 2.29
CA GLY A 35 17.06 -3.55 1.96
C GLY A 35 16.06 -3.12 3.04
N ALA A 36 16.39 -3.32 4.31
CA ALA A 36 15.58 -2.88 5.45
C ALA A 36 15.40 -1.36 5.47
N MET A 37 16.49 -0.60 5.26
CA MET A 37 16.44 0.87 5.22
C MET A 37 15.60 1.36 4.04
N ALA A 38 15.84 0.81 2.85
CA ALA A 38 15.05 1.09 1.65
C ALA A 38 13.55 0.84 1.87
N LEU A 39 13.21 -0.33 2.41
CA LEU A 39 11.82 -0.71 2.67
C LEU A 39 11.18 0.17 3.75
N MET A 40 11.89 0.55 4.82
CA MET A 40 11.33 1.44 5.84
C MET A 40 10.97 2.82 5.29
N ILE A 41 11.86 3.41 4.47
CA ILE A 41 11.61 4.72 3.86
C ILE A 41 10.43 4.61 2.89
N ALA A 42 10.48 3.64 1.97
CA ALA A 42 9.48 3.48 0.94
C ALA A 42 8.10 3.11 1.53
N HIS A 43 8.07 2.22 2.53
CA HIS A 43 6.87 1.89 3.29
C HIS A 43 6.30 3.09 4.04
N GLY A 44 7.15 3.95 4.59
CA GLY A 44 6.73 5.18 5.28
C GLY A 44 5.92 6.10 4.38
N PHE A 45 6.37 6.33 3.15
CA PHE A 45 5.64 7.15 2.17
C PHE A 45 4.40 6.44 1.60
N THR A 46 4.49 5.14 1.31
CA THR A 46 3.34 4.40 0.75
C THR A 46 2.21 4.25 1.76
N SER A 47 2.50 3.88 3.00
CA SER A 47 1.47 3.74 4.05
C SER A 47 0.83 5.09 4.42
N SER A 48 1.61 6.17 4.53
CA SER A 48 1.05 7.51 4.78
C SER A 48 0.17 7.99 3.63
N SER A 49 0.54 7.71 2.38
CA SER A 49 -0.31 7.99 1.21
C SER A 49 -1.64 7.22 1.23
N LEU A 50 -1.62 5.94 1.62
CA LEU A 50 -2.82 5.12 1.77
C LEU A 50 -3.73 5.63 2.90
N PHE A 51 -3.16 6.06 4.03
CA PHE A 51 -3.93 6.69 5.11
C PHE A 51 -4.54 8.03 4.67
N CYS A 52 -3.84 8.82 3.85
CA CYS A 52 -4.38 10.04 3.26
C CYS A 52 -5.56 9.74 2.33
N LEU A 53 -5.44 8.75 1.45
CA LEU A 53 -6.54 8.32 0.58
C LEU A 53 -7.75 7.80 1.36
N ALA A 54 -7.52 6.99 2.41
CA ALA A 54 -8.57 6.55 3.32
C ALA A 54 -9.23 7.72 4.06
N ASN A 55 -8.50 8.80 4.32
CA ASN A 55 -9.07 10.00 4.91
C ASN A 55 -9.91 10.79 3.91
N MET A 56 -9.45 10.95 2.66
CA MET A 56 -10.20 11.63 1.60
C MET A 56 -11.53 10.92 1.28
N THR A 57 -11.56 9.58 1.31
CA THR A 57 -12.81 8.81 1.18
C THR A 57 -13.69 8.95 2.41
N TYR A 58 -13.10 8.97 3.61
CA TYR A 58 -13.83 9.19 4.87
C TYR A 58 -14.46 10.58 4.95
N GLU A 59 -13.78 11.64 4.50
CA GLU A 59 -14.33 13.01 4.51
C GLU A 59 -15.63 13.12 3.71
N ARG A 60 -15.76 12.31 2.64
CA ARG A 60 -16.93 12.22 1.76
C ARG A 60 -18.02 11.29 2.28
N THR A 61 -17.66 10.10 2.75
CA THR A 61 -18.61 9.04 3.10
C THR A 61 -18.98 9.02 4.58
N LYS A 62 -18.16 9.65 5.43
CA LYS A 62 -18.24 9.60 6.91
C LYS A 62 -18.24 8.18 7.49
N THR A 63 -17.78 7.19 6.72
CA THR A 63 -17.66 5.80 7.18
C THR A 63 -16.29 5.23 6.81
N ARG A 64 -15.80 4.29 7.62
CA ARG A 64 -14.55 3.56 7.36
C ARG A 64 -14.77 2.16 6.84
N ILE A 65 -16.04 1.76 6.69
CA ILE A 65 -16.44 0.40 6.33
C ILE A 65 -16.27 0.23 4.81
N LEU A 66 -15.35 -0.65 4.40
CA LEU A 66 -14.98 -0.93 3.01
C LEU A 66 -16.18 -1.24 2.10
N ILE A 67 -17.19 -1.93 2.64
CA ILE A 67 -18.40 -2.31 1.90
C ILE A 67 -19.26 -1.09 1.54
N LEU A 68 -19.22 -0.04 2.36
CA LEU A 68 -19.99 1.19 2.15
C LEU A 68 -19.24 2.19 1.25
N THR A 69 -17.92 2.06 1.13
CA THR A 69 -17.05 2.97 0.37
C THR A 69 -16.71 2.40 -1.01
N ARG A 70 -17.70 2.06 -1.84
CA ARG A 70 -17.48 1.44 -3.17
C ARG A 70 -17.85 2.38 -4.31
N GLY A 71 -17.35 2.08 -5.52
CA GLY A 71 -17.83 2.68 -6.76
C GLY A 71 -17.34 4.09 -7.05
N PHE A 72 -16.18 4.48 -6.51
CA PHE A 72 -15.61 5.80 -6.77
C PHE A 72 -15.07 5.99 -8.19
N HIS A 73 -14.92 4.93 -8.99
CA HIS A 73 -14.31 5.06 -10.32
C HIS A 73 -15.06 6.00 -11.27
N ASN A 74 -16.39 5.96 -11.26
CA ASN A 74 -17.21 6.83 -12.10
C ASN A 74 -17.38 8.25 -11.54
N ILE A 75 -17.13 8.44 -10.24
CA ILE A 75 -17.42 9.68 -9.53
C ILE A 75 -16.16 10.55 -9.38
N LEU A 76 -15.01 9.93 -9.07
CA LEU A 76 -13.75 10.59 -8.75
C LEU A 76 -12.59 9.97 -9.54
N PRO A 77 -12.56 10.06 -10.88
CA PRO A 77 -11.58 9.36 -11.71
C PRO A 77 -10.13 9.74 -11.36
N MET A 78 -9.88 10.99 -10.97
CA MET A 78 -8.54 11.40 -10.53
C MET A 78 -8.12 10.74 -9.21
N LEU A 79 -9.05 10.49 -8.29
CA LEU A 79 -8.74 9.78 -7.05
C LEU A 79 -8.42 8.31 -7.31
N VAL A 80 -9.04 7.70 -8.32
CA VAL A 80 -8.76 6.31 -8.74
C VAL A 80 -7.31 6.15 -9.15
N ILE A 81 -6.77 7.11 -9.91
CA ILE A 81 -5.37 7.08 -10.34
C ILE A 81 -4.46 7.08 -9.12
N TRP A 82 -4.75 7.93 -8.13
CA TRP A 82 -4.01 7.93 -6.88
C TRP A 82 -4.11 6.61 -6.14
N TRP A 83 -5.31 6.05 -6.00
CA TRP A 83 -5.53 4.74 -5.41
C TRP A 83 -4.77 3.62 -6.13
N LEU A 84 -4.76 3.63 -7.46
CA LEU A 84 -4.06 2.62 -8.26
C LEU A 84 -2.56 2.72 -8.04
N MET A 85 -1.99 3.92 -8.17
CA MET A 85 -0.55 4.15 -8.02
C MET A 85 -0.04 3.75 -6.63
N THR A 86 -0.73 4.16 -5.56
CA THR A 86 -0.33 3.80 -4.19
C THR A 86 -0.47 2.31 -3.92
N ASN A 87 -1.50 1.65 -4.47
CA ASN A 87 -1.63 0.19 -4.34
C ASN A 87 -0.53 -0.55 -5.11
N LEU A 88 -0.18 -0.11 -6.32
CA LEU A 88 0.93 -0.69 -7.09
C LEU A 88 2.27 -0.54 -6.36
N MET A 89 2.51 0.59 -5.69
CA MET A 89 3.68 0.77 -4.83
C MET A 89 3.62 -0.13 -3.60
N ASN A 90 2.46 -0.28 -2.96
CA ASN A 90 2.29 -1.20 -1.82
C ASN A 90 2.46 -2.68 -2.21
N ILE A 91 2.12 -3.07 -3.44
CA ILE A 91 2.39 -4.42 -4.00
C ILE A 91 3.90 -4.63 -4.25
N ALA A 92 4.70 -3.56 -4.18
CA ALA A 92 6.10 -3.58 -4.56
C ALA A 92 6.28 -3.95 -6.03
N THR A 93 5.51 -3.32 -6.93
CA THR A 93 5.70 -3.51 -8.38
C THR A 93 6.97 -2.81 -8.89
N PRO A 94 7.74 -3.39 -9.82
CA PRO A 94 8.88 -2.70 -10.43
C PRO A 94 8.37 -1.50 -11.27
N PRO A 95 9.03 -0.32 -11.25
CA PRO A 95 10.34 0.00 -10.65
C PRO A 95 10.27 0.67 -9.25
N SER A 96 9.28 0.39 -8.41
CA SER A 96 9.12 1.09 -7.12
C SER A 96 10.25 0.83 -6.11
N MET A 97 10.49 1.78 -5.21
CA MET A 97 11.46 1.59 -4.12
C MET A 97 11.07 0.45 -3.17
N ASN A 98 9.76 0.22 -2.95
CA ASN A 98 9.28 -0.95 -2.20
C ASN A 98 9.80 -2.26 -2.80
N PHE A 99 9.78 -2.39 -4.13
CA PHE A 99 10.31 -3.57 -4.84
C PHE A 99 11.80 -3.76 -4.57
N THR A 100 12.59 -2.69 -4.66
CA THR A 100 14.04 -2.79 -4.42
C THR A 100 14.35 -3.23 -2.99
N GLY A 101 13.65 -2.66 -1.99
CA GLY A 101 13.82 -3.05 -0.58
C GLY A 101 13.47 -4.52 -0.35
N GLU A 102 12.32 -4.97 -0.85
CA GLU A 102 11.88 -6.36 -0.69
C GLU A 102 12.76 -7.36 -1.45
N LEU A 103 13.27 -7.00 -2.63
CA LEU A 103 14.19 -7.84 -3.39
C LEU A 103 15.53 -8.02 -2.67
N LEU A 104 16.08 -6.94 -2.11
CA LEU A 104 17.32 -7.00 -1.31
C LEU A 104 17.11 -7.89 -0.08
N ILE A 105 15.99 -7.72 0.63
CA ILE A 105 15.64 -8.57 1.78
C ILE A 105 15.48 -10.04 1.34
N ALA A 106 14.79 -10.31 0.22
CA ALA A 106 14.61 -11.65 -0.31
C ALA A 106 15.94 -12.34 -0.64
N SER A 107 16.88 -11.62 -1.26
CA SER A 107 18.21 -12.15 -1.56
C SER A 107 18.97 -12.53 -0.29
N SER A 108 18.89 -11.70 0.76
CA SER A 108 19.53 -11.97 2.05
C SER A 108 18.89 -13.15 2.78
N LEU A 109 17.55 -13.25 2.77
CA LEU A 109 16.80 -14.39 3.35
C LEU A 109 17.15 -15.70 2.65
N PHE A 110 17.21 -15.69 1.32
CA PHE A 110 17.60 -16.85 0.52
C PHE A 110 19.03 -17.30 0.85
N SER A 111 19.95 -16.34 1.00
CA SER A 111 21.33 -16.64 1.40
C SER A 111 21.45 -17.20 2.83
N TRP A 112 20.56 -16.79 3.73
CA TRP A 112 20.53 -17.28 5.11
C TRP A 112 19.95 -18.69 5.21
N CYS A 113 18.81 -18.94 4.57
CA CYS A 113 18.22 -20.27 4.43
C CYS A 113 17.32 -20.33 3.19
N PRO A 114 17.63 -21.17 2.18
CA PRO A 114 16.85 -21.23 0.94
C PRO A 114 15.36 -21.52 1.12
N ALA A 115 14.97 -22.24 2.18
CA ALA A 115 13.57 -22.55 2.47
C ALA A 115 12.71 -21.30 2.75
N THR A 116 13.33 -20.19 3.17
CA THR A 116 12.63 -18.92 3.44
C THR A 116 11.99 -18.32 2.19
N ILE A 117 12.42 -18.70 0.98
CA ILE A 117 11.83 -18.20 -0.26
C ILE A 117 10.36 -18.59 -0.42
N ILE A 118 9.96 -19.73 0.14
CA ILE A 118 8.56 -20.18 0.11
C ILE A 118 7.71 -19.23 0.98
N LEU A 119 8.18 -18.92 2.19
CA LEU A 119 7.50 -18.00 3.09
C LEU A 119 7.44 -16.58 2.51
N PHE A 120 8.55 -16.12 1.92
CA PHE A 120 8.59 -14.84 1.22
C PHE A 120 7.58 -14.80 0.07
N GLY A 121 7.55 -15.82 -0.80
CA GLY A 121 6.61 -15.89 -1.92
C GLY A 121 5.15 -15.89 -1.47
N VAL A 122 4.81 -16.62 -0.40
CA VAL A 122 3.46 -16.58 0.19
C VAL A 122 3.15 -15.18 0.76
N SER A 123 4.10 -14.53 1.41
CA SER A 123 3.90 -13.17 1.92
C SER A 123 3.61 -12.16 0.80
N MET A 124 4.34 -12.25 -0.31
CA MET A 124 4.13 -11.42 -1.51
C MET A 124 2.79 -11.68 -2.19
N LEU A 125 2.35 -12.94 -2.22
CA LEU A 125 1.03 -13.27 -2.74
C LEU A 125 -0.07 -12.65 -1.86
N ILE A 126 0.07 -12.75 -0.54
CA ILE A 126 -0.88 -12.15 0.40
C ILE A 126 -0.88 -10.61 0.27
N THR A 127 0.29 -9.98 0.08
CA THR A 127 0.39 -8.53 -0.13
C THR A 127 -0.31 -8.08 -1.40
N ALA A 128 -0.11 -8.80 -2.51
CA ALA A 128 -0.83 -8.56 -3.75
C ALA A 128 -2.35 -8.72 -3.58
N LEU A 129 -2.79 -9.78 -2.89
CA LEU A 129 -4.22 -10.04 -2.71
C LEU A 129 -4.91 -8.97 -1.88
N TYR A 130 -4.35 -8.55 -0.73
CA TYR A 130 -5.05 -7.57 0.11
C TYR A 130 -5.05 -6.16 -0.48
N SER A 131 -4.02 -5.78 -1.22
CA SER A 131 -3.90 -4.45 -1.86
C SER A 131 -4.81 -4.34 -3.09
N LEU A 132 -4.84 -5.36 -3.95
CA LEU A 132 -5.83 -5.44 -5.02
C LEU A 132 -7.25 -5.51 -4.46
N HIS A 133 -7.47 -6.25 -3.38
CA HIS A 133 -8.77 -6.27 -2.72
C HIS A 133 -9.17 -4.88 -2.22
N MET A 134 -8.24 -4.13 -1.59
CA MET A 134 -8.45 -2.74 -1.16
C MET A 134 -8.81 -1.82 -2.32
N PHE A 135 -8.10 -1.92 -3.45
CA PHE A 135 -8.39 -1.12 -4.65
C PHE A 135 -9.77 -1.47 -5.25
N LEU A 136 -10.04 -2.76 -5.50
CA LEU A 136 -11.28 -3.20 -6.13
C LEU A 136 -12.50 -2.90 -5.26
N SER A 137 -12.41 -3.15 -3.96
CA SER A 137 -13.50 -2.86 -3.04
C SER A 137 -13.79 -1.36 -2.95
N THR A 138 -12.78 -0.48 -2.99
CA THR A 138 -13.01 0.96 -2.87
C THR A 138 -13.44 1.62 -4.19
N GLN A 139 -12.82 1.25 -5.30
CA GLN A 139 -12.99 1.95 -6.58
C GLN A 139 -14.08 1.32 -7.46
N MET A 140 -14.18 -0.01 -7.48
CA MET A 140 -15.09 -0.73 -8.36
C MET A 140 -16.48 -0.92 -7.76
N ASN A 141 -17.38 -1.53 -8.53
CA ASN A 141 -18.80 -1.74 -8.26
C ASN A 141 -19.64 -0.45 -8.29
N THR A 142 -20.95 -0.60 -8.12
CA THR A 142 -21.86 0.52 -8.01
C THR A 142 -21.78 1.13 -6.60
N PRO A 143 -21.85 2.46 -6.49
CA PRO A 143 -21.91 3.13 -5.18
C PRO A 143 -23.21 2.73 -4.47
N GLN A 144 -23.12 2.34 -3.20
CA GLN A 144 -24.31 1.97 -2.40
C GLN A 144 -25.08 3.19 -1.90
N MET A 145 -24.39 4.29 -1.62
CA MET A 145 -25.00 5.51 -1.11
C MET A 145 -25.29 6.49 -2.25
N ASN A 146 -26.53 6.95 -2.34
CA ASN A 146 -26.93 8.12 -3.15
C ASN A 146 -26.48 9.43 -2.49
N THR A 147 -25.23 9.51 -2.06
CA THR A 147 -24.65 10.73 -1.51
C THR A 147 -24.04 11.55 -2.64
N THR A 148 -24.38 12.82 -2.72
CA THR A 148 -23.69 13.77 -3.60
C THR A 148 -22.25 13.91 -3.15
N VAL A 149 -21.32 13.37 -3.93
CA VAL A 149 -19.89 13.42 -3.64
C VAL A 149 -19.29 14.67 -4.27
N HIS A 150 -18.59 15.47 -3.48
CA HIS A 150 -17.85 16.62 -4.01
C HIS A 150 -16.60 16.14 -4.77
N PRO A 151 -16.23 16.84 -5.87
CA PRO A 151 -15.05 16.50 -6.65
C PRO A 151 -13.77 16.58 -5.81
N THR A 152 -12.67 16.02 -6.33
CA THR A 152 -11.37 16.09 -5.66
C THR A 152 -10.86 17.53 -5.59
N HIS A 153 -10.40 17.94 -4.42
CA HIS A 153 -9.88 19.28 -4.20
C HIS A 153 -8.40 19.37 -4.59
N THR A 154 -7.93 20.57 -4.95
CA THR A 154 -6.51 20.82 -5.27
C THR A 154 -5.58 20.43 -4.12
N ARG A 155 -5.99 20.68 -2.87
CA ARG A 155 -5.27 20.24 -1.66
C ARG A 155 -5.03 18.74 -1.64
N GLU A 156 -6.03 17.95 -2.04
CA GLU A 156 -5.94 16.49 -2.02
C GLU A 156 -4.93 15.99 -3.05
N HIS A 157 -4.96 16.56 -4.26
CA HIS A 157 -3.96 16.26 -5.29
C HIS A 157 -2.55 16.66 -4.87
N LEU A 158 -2.39 17.84 -4.25
CA LEU A 158 -1.10 18.29 -3.74
C LEU A 158 -0.54 17.33 -2.68
N ILE A 159 -1.37 16.89 -1.74
CA ILE A 159 -0.97 15.92 -0.71
C ILE A 159 -0.50 14.61 -1.37
N MET A 160 -1.27 14.08 -2.33
CA MET A 160 -0.87 12.83 -3.00
C MET A 160 0.41 12.99 -3.82
N MET A 161 0.57 14.10 -4.54
CA MET A 161 1.81 14.42 -5.27
C MET A 161 3.01 14.43 -4.32
N LEU A 162 2.92 15.14 -3.18
CA LEU A 162 4.01 15.23 -2.21
C LEU A 162 4.41 13.89 -1.60
N HIS A 163 3.50 12.91 -1.52
CA HIS A 163 3.83 11.56 -1.07
C HIS A 163 4.47 10.71 -2.17
N ILE A 164 4.00 10.84 -3.42
CA ILE A 164 4.36 9.95 -4.52
C ILE A 164 5.59 10.42 -5.27
N THR A 165 5.80 11.73 -5.44
CA THR A 165 6.97 12.24 -6.16
C THR A 165 8.30 11.80 -5.54
N PRO A 166 8.50 11.80 -4.19
CA PRO A 166 9.75 11.30 -3.61
C PRO A 166 9.94 9.80 -3.86
N LEU A 167 8.86 9.02 -3.81
CA LEU A 167 8.87 7.57 -4.05
C LEU A 167 9.22 7.18 -5.50
N ILE A 168 8.90 8.04 -6.47
CA ILE A 168 9.22 7.80 -7.89
C ILE A 168 10.64 8.28 -8.24
N LEU A 169 11.11 9.32 -7.56
CA LEU A 169 12.43 9.92 -7.82
C LEU A 169 13.58 9.15 -7.16
N MET A 170 13.28 8.31 -6.16
CA MET A 170 14.23 7.40 -5.50
C MET A 170 14.23 6.04 -6.19
#